data_AF-A0A842LK56-F1
#
_entry.id   AF-A0A842LK56-F1
#
_cell.length_a   1.000
_cell.length_b   1.000
_cell.length_c   1.000
_cell.angle_alpha   90.00
_cell.angle_beta   90.00
_cell.angle_gamma   90.00
#
_symmetry.space_group_name_H-M   'P 1'
#
loop_
_entity.id
_entity.type
_entity.pdbx_description
1 polymer ?
#
loop_
_entity_poly.entity_id
_entity_poly.type
_entity_poly.pdbx_seq_one_letter_code
_entity_poly.pdbx_strand_id
1 'polypeptide(L)' 'MSNTRFKLNEAKYFLEQMKEHADSTEEFAYNLSAFLSAARSVTWIMQNEFKNVPGFEEWYSEKQRDNA' A
#
# COMPACT_ATOMS: atom_id res chain seq x y z
N MET A 1 8.76 -6.81 -12.08
CA MET A 1 8.23 -5.88 -11.06
C MET A 1 7.73 -6.74 -9.90
N SER A 2 8.10 -6.46 -8.65
CA SER A 2 7.64 -7.24 -7.48
C SER A 2 6.16 -7.00 -7.20
N ASN A 3 5.49 -7.95 -6.55
CA ASN A 3 4.08 -7.79 -6.17
C ASN A 3 3.90 -6.62 -5.19
N THR A 4 4.87 -6.43 -4.30
CA THR A 4 4.97 -5.29 -3.40
C THR A 4 5.01 -3.97 -4.17
N ARG A 5 5.87 -3.88 -5.20
CA ARG A 5 5.98 -2.66 -6.02
C ARG A 5 4.72 -2.42 -6.82
N PHE A 6 4.07 -3.48 -7.31
CA PHE A 6 2.79 -3.37 -8.00
C PHE A 6 1.71 -2.77 -7.10
N LYS A 7 1.49 -3.32 -5.90
CA LYS A 7 0.49 -2.76 -4.98
C LYS A 7 0.82 -1.37 -4.48
N LEU A 8 2.09 -1.06 -4.27
CA LEU A 8 2.50 0.31 -3.93
C LEU A 8 2.16 1.28 -5.07
N ASN A 9 2.38 0.88 -6.32
CA ASN A 9 2.04 1.72 -7.48
C ASN A 9 0.53 1.83 -7.68
N GLU A 10 -0.25 0.77 -7.44
CA GLU A 10 -1.71 0.81 -7.45
C GLU A 10 -2.27 1.77 -6.38
N ALA A 11 -1.74 1.72 -5.16
CA ALA A 11 -2.11 2.68 -4.12
C ALA A 11 -1.77 4.13 -4.53
N LYS A 12 -0.58 4.36 -5.08
CA LYS A 12 -0.20 5.69 -5.59
C LYS A 12 -1.12 6.15 -6.72
N TYR A 13 -1.49 5.27 -7.63
CA TYR A 13 -2.42 5.57 -8.71
C TYR A 13 -3.75 6.08 -8.16
N PHE A 14 -4.39 5.36 -7.24
CA PHE A 14 -5.66 5.79 -6.66
C PHE A 14 -5.54 7.08 -5.83
N LEU A 15 -4.40 7.31 -5.17
CA LEU A 15 -4.15 8.59 -4.51
C LEU A 15 -4.11 9.76 -5.51
N GLU A 16 -3.51 9.59 -6.69
CA GLU A 16 -3.54 10.63 -7.72
C GLU A 16 -4.95 10.81 -8.30
N GLN A 17 -5.71 9.72 -8.49
CA GLN A 17 -7.11 9.81 -8.91
C GLN A 17 -7.99 10.54 -7.88
N MET A 18 -7.75 10.36 -6.58
CA MET A 18 -8.44 11.16 -5.55
C MET A 18 -8.17 12.66 -5.69
N LYS A 19 -6.95 13.06 -6.08
CA LYS A 19 -6.59 14.47 -6.26
C LYS A 19 -7.19 15.03 -7.55
N GLU A 20 -7.17 14.25 -8.63
CA GLU A 20 -7.72 14.63 -9.93
C GLU A 20 -9.25 14.80 -9.87
N HIS A 21 -9.92 13.97 -9.07
CA HIS A 21 -11.38 13.94 -8.93
C HIS A 21 -11.87 14.52 -7.59
N ALA A 22 -11.11 15.45 -7.00
CA ALA A 22 -11.42 16.00 -5.67
C ALA A 22 -12.75 16.78 -5.62
N ASP A 23 -13.19 17.35 -6.74
CA ASP A 23 -14.43 18.13 -6.84
C ASP A 23 -15.69 17.24 -6.95
N SER A 24 -15.52 15.94 -7.24
CA SER A 24 -16.62 14.97 -7.34
C SER A 24 -16.67 14.08 -6.12
N THR A 25 -17.66 14.29 -5.25
CA THR A 25 -17.83 13.51 -4.01
C THR A 25 -17.90 12.00 -4.26
N GLU A 26 -18.61 11.57 -5.32
CA GLU A 26 -18.78 10.15 -5.63
C GLU A 26 -17.48 9.51 -6.14
N GLU A 27 -16.83 10.14 -7.12
CA GLU A 27 -15.57 9.64 -7.68
C GLU A 27 -14.46 9.66 -6.63
N PHE A 28 -14.40 10.70 -5.79
CA PHE A 28 -13.50 10.76 -4.65
C PHE A 28 -13.75 9.59 -3.70
N ALA A 29 -15.00 9.28 -3.35
CA ALA A 29 -15.33 8.18 -2.45
C ALA A 29 -14.93 6.81 -3.03
N TYR A 30 -15.14 6.58 -4.33
CA TYR A 30 -14.72 5.35 -5.01
C TYR A 30 -13.20 5.20 -5.01
N ASN A 31 -12.48 6.28 -5.38
CA ASN A 31 -11.03 6.29 -5.39
C ASN A 31 -10.43 6.15 -3.99
N LEU A 32 -11.05 6.74 -2.96
CA LEU A 32 -10.66 6.58 -1.56
C LEU A 32 -10.78 5.11 -1.12
N SER A 33 -11.91 4.46 -1.42
CA SER A 33 -12.11 3.04 -1.10
C SER A 33 -11.05 2.16 -1.77
N ALA A 34 -10.77 2.41 -3.05
CA ALA A 34 -9.75 1.70 -3.81
C ALA A 34 -8.33 1.96 -3.25
N PHE A 35 -8.00 3.21 -2.92
CA PHE A 35 -6.75 3.59 -2.29
C PHE A 35 -6.52 2.86 -0.97
N LEU A 36 -7.51 2.89 -0.06
CA LEU A 36 -7.40 2.26 1.26
C LEU A 36 -7.23 0.74 1.13
N SER A 37 -7.96 0.12 0.20
CA SER A 37 -7.85 -1.31 -0.09
C SER A 37 -6.46 -1.68 -0.61
N ALA A 38 -5.94 -0.92 -1.58
CA ALA A 38 -4.61 -1.11 -2.14
C ALA A 38 -3.52 -0.88 -1.07
N ALA A 39 -3.59 0.23 -0.33
CA ALA A 39 -2.63 0.61 0.69
C ALA A 39 -2.51 -0.43 1.81
N ARG A 40 -3.65 -0.96 2.32
CA ARG A 40 -3.65 -2.03 3.32
C ARG A 40 -2.97 -3.30 2.82
N SER A 41 -3.12 -3.62 1.53
CA SER A 41 -2.58 -4.85 0.94
C SER A 41 -1.06 -4.81 0.74
N VAL A 42 -0.45 -3.63 0.61
CA VAL A 42 1.00 -3.47 0.35
C VAL A 42 1.84 -4.22 1.38
N THR A 43 1.55 -3.99 2.66
CA THR A 43 2.34 -4.55 3.76
C THR A 43 2.20 -6.07 3.86
N TRP A 44 0.98 -6.60 3.69
CA TRP A 44 0.75 -8.04 3.69
C TRP A 44 1.46 -8.75 2.53
N ILE A 45 1.42 -8.15 1.34
CA ILE A 45 2.13 -8.68 0.16
C ILE A 45 3.65 -8.61 0.35
N MET A 46 4.16 -7.51 0.91
CA MET A 46 5.59 -7.37 1.22
C MET A 46 6.08 -8.44 2.18
N GLN A 47 5.37 -8.67 3.29
CA GLN A 47 5.71 -9.72 4.24
C GLN A 47 5.73 -11.09 3.55
N ASN A 48 4.70 -11.43 2.78
CA ASN A 48 4.64 -12.74 2.13
C ASN A 48 5.70 -12.92 1.01
N GLU A 49 6.02 -11.85 0.27
CA GLU A 49 7.01 -11.87 -0.81
C GLU A 49 8.44 -11.98 -0.30
N PHE A 50 8.75 -11.34 0.85
CA PHE A 50 10.12 -11.27 1.38
C PHE A 50 10.38 -12.12 2.62
N LYS A 51 9.41 -12.88 3.13
CA LYS A 51 9.58 -13.77 4.32
C LYS A 51 10.78 -14.72 4.25
N ASN A 52 11.22 -15.11 3.04
CA ASN A 52 12.34 -16.03 2.84
C ASN A 52 13.67 -15.30 2.63
N VAL A 53 13.69 -13.96 2.63
CA VAL A 53 14.92 -13.17 2.52
C VAL A 53 15.59 -13.11 3.89
N PRO A 54 16.84 -13.58 4.02
CA PRO A 54 17.57 -13.53 5.29
C PRO A 54 17.60 -12.09 5.87
N GLY A 55 17.26 -11.96 7.14
CA GLY A 55 17.23 -10.67 7.85
C GLY A 55 15.97 -9.83 7.62
N PHE A 56 15.03 -10.23 6.74
CA PHE A 56 13.81 -9.47 6.50
C PHE A 56 12.91 -9.39 7.74
N GLU A 57 12.70 -10.51 8.43
CA GLU A 57 11.81 -10.57 9.59
C GLU A 57 12.29 -9.68 10.75
N GLU A 58 13.60 -9.65 10.99
CA GLU A 58 14.24 -8.81 12.01
C GLU A 58 14.07 -7.32 11.66
N TRP A 59 14.46 -6.95 10.44
CA TRP A 59 14.28 -5.59 9.92
C TRP A 59 12.80 -5.13 9.98
N TYR A 60 11.88 -6.02 9.59
CA TYR A 60 10.46 -5.69 9.54
C TYR A 60 9.86 -5.53 10.95
N SER A 61 10.25 -6.39 11.89
CA SER A 61 9.84 -6.32 13.30
C SER A 61 10.34 -5.04 13.99
N GLU A 62 11.54 -4.57 13.67
CA GLU A 62 12.03 -3.25 14.09
C GLU A 62 11.15 -2.13 13.57
N LYS A 63 10.82 -2.15 12.28
CA LYS A 63 9.97 -1.12 11.67
C LYS A 63 8.54 -1.11 12.21
N GLN A 64 7.98 -2.25 12.61
CA GLN A 64 6.66 -2.28 13.26
C GLN A 64 6.68 -1.62 14.65
N ARG A 65 7.77 -1.78 15.42
CA ARG A 65 7.93 -1.12 16.72
C ARG A 65 8.08 0.39 16.61
N ASP A 66 8.76 0.88 15.56
CA ASP A 66 8.90 2.32 15.30
C ASP A 66 7.56 3.02 15.00
N ASN A 67 6.54 2.28 14.54
CA ASN A 67 5.25 2.81 14.11
C ASN A 67 4.09 2.54 15.11
N ALA A 68 4.39 1.98 16.29
CA ALA A 68 3.43 1.68 17.36
C ALA A 68 3.47 2.76 18.46
#